data_AF-A0AB73FTC1-F1
#
_entry.id   AF-A0AB73FTC1-F1
#
_cell.length_a   1.000
_cell.length_b   1.000
_cell.length_c   1.000
_cell.angle_alpha   90.00
_cell.angle_beta   90.00
_cell.angle_gamma   90.00
#
_symmetry.space_group_name_H-M   'P 1'
#
loop_
_entity.id
_entity.type
_entity.pdbx_description
1 polymer ?
#
loop_
_entity_poly.entity_id
_entity_poly.type
_entity_poly.pdbx_seq_one_letter_code
_entity_poly.pdbx_strand_id
1 'polypeptide(L)'
;MWLATMLARPFAARVAHRPLRWRAPWLAWQMLSWVALTLLAPPFWTIGALLLINPSSDQPFFWAAAMAIVPVANGVAIVATNQRHHRTPFLRRTAVALHAFGVATAVGGALFVLLLWQSHAIAGLVGPLAASADGTRRAPLALWVAGLAAAFGVASSAHASIVHAWLAFDD
;
A
#
# COMPACT_ATOMS: atom_id res chain seq x y z
N MET A 1 -51.51 -15.46 -24.89
CA MET A 1 -51.31 -15.82 -23.47
C MET A 1 -50.45 -17.09 -23.46
N TRP A 2 -49.12 -17.06 -23.57
CA TRP A 2 -48.20 -17.06 -22.43
C TRP A 2 -46.71 -16.92 -22.85
N LEU A 3 -46.40 -16.68 -24.14
CA LEU A 3 -45.01 -16.71 -24.64
C LEU A 3 -44.30 -15.35 -24.66
N ALA A 4 -45.02 -14.23 -24.66
CA ALA A 4 -44.41 -12.90 -24.68
C ALA A 4 -43.91 -12.44 -23.30
N THR A 5 -44.37 -13.06 -22.21
CA THR A 5 -44.05 -12.64 -20.84
C THR A 5 -42.82 -13.36 -20.24
N MET A 6 -42.31 -14.42 -20.86
CA MET A 6 -41.13 -15.15 -20.36
C MET A 6 -39.80 -14.65 -20.94
N LEU A 7 -39.80 -13.91 -22.05
CA LEU A 7 -38.58 -13.39 -22.68
C LEU A 7 -38.24 -11.94 -22.30
N ALA A 8 -39.09 -11.25 -21.53
CA ALA A 8 -38.77 -9.92 -20.99
C ALA A 8 -37.90 -9.99 -19.71
N ARG A 9 -37.68 -11.18 -19.15
CA ARG A 9 -36.96 -11.37 -17.88
C ARG A 9 -35.44 -11.68 -17.92
N PRO A 10 -34.73 -11.89 -19.05
CA PRO A 10 -33.27 -12.02 -19.00
C PRO A 10 -32.54 -10.67 -19.06
N PHE A 11 -33.22 -9.55 -19.31
CA PHE A 11 -32.58 -8.22 -19.46
C PHE A 11 -32.80 -7.26 -18.28
N ALA A 12 -33.71 -7.56 -17.36
CA ALA A 12 -34.09 -6.68 -16.25
C ALA A 12 -33.10 -6.61 -15.08
N ALA A 13 -31.90 -7.22 -15.21
CA ALA A 13 -30.85 -7.07 -14.20
C ALA A 13 -29.45 -7.06 -14.82
N ARG A 14 -29.24 -6.26 -15.87
CA ARG A 14 -27.97 -5.52 -15.90
C ARG A 14 -28.03 -4.59 -14.70
N VAL A 15 -27.55 -5.06 -13.54
CA VAL A 15 -27.26 -4.20 -12.40
C VAL A 15 -26.31 -3.15 -12.96
N ALA A 16 -26.87 -1.99 -13.33
CA ALA A 16 -26.10 -0.86 -13.80
C ALA A 16 -25.28 -0.43 -12.58
N HIS A 17 -24.06 -0.96 -12.47
CA HIS A 17 -23.17 -0.59 -11.38
C HIS A 17 -22.84 0.87 -11.64
N ARG A 18 -23.47 1.77 -10.87
CA ARG A 18 -23.14 3.18 -10.93
C ARG A 18 -21.66 3.33 -10.57
N PRO A 19 -20.92 4.20 -11.27
CA PRO A 19 -19.56 4.51 -10.86
C PRO A 19 -19.54 5.00 -9.41
N LEU A 20 -18.54 4.53 -8.66
CA LEU A 20 -18.31 5.03 -7.31
C LEU A 20 -18.12 6.54 -7.34
N ARG A 21 -18.63 7.21 -6.31
CA ARG A 21 -18.54 8.66 -6.17
C ARG A 21 -17.53 9.00 -5.10
N TRP A 22 -16.74 10.03 -5.34
CA TRP A 22 -15.93 10.59 -4.28
C TRP A 22 -16.83 11.15 -3.18
N ARG A 23 -16.51 10.82 -1.94
CA ARG A 23 -17.21 11.36 -0.78
C ARG A 23 -16.89 12.85 -0.63
N ALA A 24 -17.92 13.68 -0.46
CA ALA A 24 -17.75 15.10 -0.20
C ALA A 24 -17.71 15.39 1.32
N PRO A 25 -16.92 16.37 1.80
CA PRO A 25 -15.93 17.14 1.05
C PRO A 25 -14.66 16.32 0.75
N TRP A 26 -14.31 16.26 -0.52
CA TRP A 26 -13.30 15.33 -1.06
C TRP A 26 -11.93 15.44 -0.39
N LEU A 27 -11.40 16.65 -0.28
CA LEU A 27 -10.06 16.87 0.27
C LEU A 27 -9.96 16.44 1.74
N ALA A 28 -11.00 16.69 2.54
CA ALA A 28 -10.98 16.33 3.96
C ALA A 28 -10.94 14.81 4.15
N TRP A 29 -11.73 14.06 3.39
CA TRP A 29 -11.73 12.59 3.45
C TRP A 29 -10.41 11.99 2.93
N GLN A 30 -9.82 12.59 1.90
CA GLN A 30 -8.48 12.17 1.45
C GLN A 30 -7.41 12.45 2.50
N MET A 31 -7.37 13.64 3.09
CA MET A 31 -6.41 14.00 4.14
C MET A 31 -6.59 13.14 5.39
N LEU A 32 -7.82 12.93 5.84
CA LEU A 32 -8.13 12.06 6.97
C LEU A 32 -7.64 10.62 6.69
N SER A 33 -7.92 10.09 5.50
CA SER A 33 -7.42 8.78 5.12
C SER A 33 -5.88 8.77 5.12
N TRP A 34 -5.23 9.74 4.49
CA TRP A 34 -3.77 9.78 4.42
C TRP A 34 -3.10 9.81 5.80
N VAL A 35 -3.60 10.67 6.71
CA VAL A 35 -3.10 10.77 8.09
C VAL A 35 -3.36 9.49 8.87
N ALA A 36 -4.61 9.02 8.90
CA ALA A 36 -4.99 7.84 9.68
C ALA A 36 -4.21 6.60 9.22
N LEU A 37 -4.05 6.42 7.91
CA LEU A 37 -3.41 5.24 7.34
C LEU A 37 -1.90 5.23 7.56
N THR A 38 -1.28 6.41 7.56
CA THR A 38 0.14 6.58 7.90
C THR A 38 0.38 6.23 9.37
N LEU A 39 -0.42 6.80 10.28
CA LEU A 39 -0.25 6.59 11.72
C LEU A 39 -0.57 5.15 12.14
N LEU A 40 -1.47 4.46 11.43
CA LEU A 40 -1.83 3.08 11.71
C LEU A 40 -0.94 2.06 10.99
N ALA A 41 0.05 2.51 10.22
CA ALA A 41 0.89 1.58 9.46
C ALA A 41 1.79 0.77 10.40
N PRO A 42 1.79 -0.58 10.30
CA PRO A 42 2.66 -1.45 11.09
C PRO A 42 4.13 -1.01 11.11
N PRO A 43 4.77 -0.60 9.99
CA PRO A 43 6.17 -0.14 10.03
C PRO A 43 6.38 1.08 10.94
N PHE A 44 5.40 1.98 11.04
CA PHE A 44 5.49 3.16 11.89
C PHE A 44 5.59 2.76 13.36
N TRP A 45 4.74 1.82 13.79
CA TRP A 45 4.73 1.28 15.16
C TRP A 45 5.92 0.39 15.46
N THR A 46 6.29 -0.50 14.54
CA THR A 46 7.44 -1.40 14.73
C THR A 46 8.73 -0.60 14.86
N ILE A 47 8.99 0.35 13.96
CA ILE A 47 10.20 1.18 14.02
C ILE A 47 10.15 2.09 15.26
N GLY A 48 9.00 2.71 15.54
CA GLY A 48 8.85 3.54 16.74
C GLY A 48 9.11 2.78 18.04
N ALA A 49 8.59 1.55 18.15
CA ALA A 49 8.83 0.69 19.32
C ALA A 49 10.31 0.29 19.43
N LEU A 50 10.97 -0.06 18.33
CA LEU A 50 12.40 -0.37 18.32
C LEU A 50 13.24 0.83 18.80
N LEU A 51 12.93 2.04 18.33
CA LEU A 51 13.61 3.27 18.74
C LEU A 51 13.33 3.66 20.20
N LEU A 52 12.15 3.31 20.73
CA LEU A 52 11.83 3.51 22.16
C LEU A 52 12.59 2.53 23.07
N ILE A 53 12.78 1.28 22.63
CA ILE A 53 13.55 0.28 23.37
C ILE A 53 15.03 0.67 23.39
N ASN A 54 15.57 1.04 22.24
CA ASN A 54 16.94 1.51 22.13
C ASN A 54 17.04 2.66 21.12
N PRO A 55 17.20 3.91 21.58
CA PRO A 55 17.34 5.06 20.69
C PRO A 55 18.73 5.12 20.02
N SER A 56 19.73 4.39 20.53
CA SER A 56 21.04 4.34 19.90
C SER A 56 20.96 3.44 18.66
N SER A 57 21.17 4.05 17.50
CA SER A 57 21.36 3.33 16.25
C SER A 57 22.53 3.94 15.51
N ASP A 58 23.35 3.08 14.91
CA ASP A 58 24.43 3.50 14.01
C ASP A 58 23.90 4.12 12.71
N GLN A 59 22.58 4.05 12.46
CA GLN A 59 21.92 4.56 11.26
C GLN A 59 20.62 5.33 11.56
N PRO A 60 20.67 6.46 12.27
CA PRO A 60 19.47 7.20 12.67
C PRO A 60 18.65 7.70 11.47
N PHE A 61 19.31 8.08 10.37
CA PHE A 61 18.64 8.50 9.15
C PHE A 61 17.84 7.37 8.49
N PHE A 62 18.32 6.13 8.58
CA PHE A 62 17.62 4.98 7.99
C PHE A 62 16.23 4.82 8.57
N TRP A 63 16.09 4.87 9.90
CA TRP A 63 14.81 4.67 10.57
C TRP A 63 13.81 5.80 10.29
N ALA A 64 14.28 7.04 10.35
CA ALA A 64 13.45 8.20 10.01
C ALA A 64 12.98 8.14 8.55
N ALA A 65 13.88 7.82 7.62
CA ALA A 65 13.55 7.68 6.21
C ALA A 65 12.59 6.51 5.96
N ALA A 66 12.79 5.36 6.62
CA ALA A 66 11.91 4.20 6.52
C ALA A 66 10.48 4.54 6.98
N MET A 67 10.32 5.30 8.07
CA MET A 67 9.00 5.79 8.50
C MET A 67 8.40 6.79 7.50
N ALA A 68 9.22 7.65 6.89
CA ALA A 68 8.78 8.64 5.90
C ALA A 68 8.35 8.02 4.55
N ILE A 69 8.81 6.82 4.21
CA ILE A 69 8.36 6.11 2.99
C ILE A 69 6.85 5.82 3.05
N VAL A 70 6.32 5.50 4.24
CA VAL A 70 4.90 5.15 4.42
C VAL A 70 3.94 6.25 3.94
N PRO A 71 4.01 7.51 4.44
CA PRO A 71 3.13 8.57 3.96
C PRO A 71 3.36 8.90 2.49
N VAL A 72 4.61 8.82 1.99
CA VAL A 72 4.93 9.09 0.59
C VAL A 72 4.28 8.07 -0.33
N ALA A 73 4.46 6.77 -0.06
CA ALA A 73 3.90 5.70 -0.87
C ALA A 73 2.36 5.73 -0.90
N ASN A 74 1.73 5.94 0.27
CA ASN A 74 0.29 6.08 0.36
C ASN A 74 -0.22 7.36 -0.34
N GLY A 75 0.49 8.49 -0.22
CA GLY A 75 0.14 9.72 -0.93
C GLY A 75 0.17 9.57 -2.46
N VAL A 76 1.22 8.92 -2.99
CA VAL A 76 1.33 8.61 -4.42
C VAL A 76 0.18 7.70 -4.87
N ALA A 77 -0.18 6.69 -4.07
CA ALA A 77 -1.29 5.80 -4.39
C ALA A 77 -2.65 6.51 -4.42
N ILE A 78 -2.89 7.47 -3.51
CA ILE A 78 -4.11 8.30 -3.54
C ILE A 78 -4.16 9.13 -4.82
N VAL A 79 -3.07 9.81 -5.18
CA VAL A 79 -2.99 10.62 -6.41
C VAL A 79 -3.19 9.75 -7.65
N ALA A 80 -2.52 8.61 -7.73
CA ALA A 80 -2.64 7.68 -8.85
C ALA A 80 -4.08 7.13 -8.96
N THR A 81 -4.69 6.77 -7.84
CA THR A 81 -6.09 6.33 -7.77
C THR A 81 -7.03 7.43 -8.24
N ASN A 82 -6.79 8.68 -7.84
CA ASN A 82 -7.57 9.83 -8.30
C ASN A 82 -7.47 10.03 -9.81
N GLN A 83 -6.23 10.06 -10.34
CA GLN A 83 -5.99 10.19 -11.78
C GLN A 83 -6.64 9.05 -12.57
N ARG A 84 -6.55 7.81 -12.07
CA ARG A 84 -7.19 6.65 -12.70
C ARG A 84 -8.72 6.79 -12.66
N HIS A 85 -9.31 7.15 -11.53
CA HIS A 85 -10.78 7.27 -11.41
C HIS A 85 -11.34 8.37 -12.32
N HIS A 86 -10.60 9.47 -12.51
CA HIS A 86 -10.99 10.52 -13.45
C HIS A 86 -11.00 10.03 -14.91
N ARG A 87 -10.08 9.15 -15.30
CA ARG A 87 -10.00 8.62 -16.68
C ARG A 87 -10.88 7.39 -16.90
N THR A 88 -10.99 6.53 -15.90
CA THR A 88 -11.71 5.25 -15.95
C THR A 88 -12.29 4.98 -14.57
N PRO A 89 -13.54 5.42 -14.33
CA PRO A 89 -14.17 5.33 -13.02
C PRO A 89 -14.24 3.89 -12.50
N PHE A 90 -13.91 3.71 -11.22
CA PHE A 90 -14.10 2.46 -10.51
C PHE A 90 -15.59 2.19 -10.27
N LEU A 91 -15.97 0.92 -10.41
CA LEU A 91 -17.34 0.44 -10.16
C LEU A 91 -17.47 -0.29 -8.81
N ARG A 92 -16.34 -0.61 -8.16
CA ARG A 92 -16.29 -1.41 -6.93
C ARG A 92 -15.15 -0.96 -6.03
N ARG A 93 -15.38 -0.91 -4.72
CA ARG A 93 -14.37 -0.50 -3.72
C ARG A 93 -13.17 -1.44 -3.71
N THR A 94 -13.39 -2.73 -3.99
CA THR A 94 -12.31 -3.72 -4.11
C THR A 94 -11.35 -3.40 -5.24
N ALA A 95 -11.85 -2.88 -6.37
CA ALA A 95 -10.99 -2.47 -7.48
C ALA A 95 -10.16 -1.23 -7.12
N VAL A 96 -10.73 -0.28 -6.38
CA VAL A 96 -10.00 0.86 -5.81
C VAL A 96 -8.89 0.36 -4.88
N ALA A 97 -9.23 -0.50 -3.92
CA ALA A 97 -8.30 -1.03 -2.94
C ALA A 97 -7.15 -1.79 -3.60
N LEU A 98 -7.42 -2.66 -4.58
CA LEU A 98 -6.37 -3.41 -5.29
C LEU A 98 -5.45 -2.49 -6.10
N HIS A 99 -6.00 -1.46 -6.74
CA HIS A 99 -5.19 -0.50 -7.49
C HIS A 99 -4.30 0.33 -6.55
N ALA A 100 -4.89 0.90 -5.49
CA ALA A 100 -4.15 1.66 -4.49
C ALA A 100 -3.06 0.79 -3.83
N PHE A 101 -3.37 -0.46 -3.50
CA PHE A 101 -2.44 -1.41 -2.92
C PHE A 101 -1.26 -1.72 -3.84
N GLY A 102 -1.53 -1.97 -5.12
CA GLY A 102 -0.48 -2.23 -6.11
C GLY A 102 0.47 -1.05 -6.26
N VAL A 103 -0.06 0.17 -6.36
CA VAL A 103 0.75 1.40 -6.47
C VAL A 103 1.55 1.63 -5.19
N ALA A 104 0.91 1.60 -4.02
CA ALA A 104 1.58 1.85 -2.74
C ALA A 104 2.66 0.80 -2.44
N THR A 105 2.39 -0.48 -2.70
CA THR A 105 3.37 -1.57 -2.49
C THR A 105 4.56 -1.42 -3.42
N ALA A 106 4.35 -1.09 -4.70
CA ALA A 106 5.44 -0.89 -5.65
C ALA A 106 6.30 0.32 -5.28
N VAL A 107 5.68 1.46 -4.97
CA VAL A 107 6.39 2.70 -4.58
C VAL A 107 7.12 2.50 -3.26
N GLY A 108 6.45 1.95 -2.24
CA GLY A 108 7.04 1.70 -0.93
C GLY A 108 8.20 0.71 -1.01
N GLY A 109 8.03 -0.39 -1.74
CA GLY A 109 9.10 -1.37 -1.97
C GLY A 109 10.30 -0.77 -2.71
N ALA A 110 10.07 -0.01 -3.79
CA ALA A 110 11.14 0.63 -4.55
C ALA A 110 11.92 1.64 -3.70
N LEU A 111 11.21 2.52 -2.96
CA LEU A 111 11.84 3.48 -2.05
C LEU A 111 12.61 2.78 -0.93
N PHE A 112 12.10 1.66 -0.41
CA PHE A 112 12.77 0.90 0.64
C PHE A 112 14.05 0.23 0.13
N VAL A 113 14.04 -0.34 -1.07
CA VAL A 113 15.25 -0.88 -1.72
C VAL A 113 16.28 0.24 -1.94
N LEU A 114 15.85 1.41 -2.43
CA LEU A 114 16.73 2.57 -2.59
C LEU A 114 17.32 3.03 -1.26
N LEU A 115 16.52 3.03 -0.19
CA LEU A 115 16.98 3.38 1.14
C LEU A 115 18.01 2.38 1.66
N LEU A 116 17.76 1.07 1.55
CA LEU A 116 18.71 0.02 1.91
C LEU A 116 20.04 0.17 1.17
N TRP A 117 19.97 0.50 -0.12
CA TRP A 117 21.14 0.72 -0.96
C TRP A 117 21.95 1.95 -0.50
N GLN A 118 21.30 3.10 -0.35
CA GLN A 118 21.96 4.37 -0.02
C GLN A 118 22.49 4.43 1.41
N SER A 119 21.84 3.76 2.35
CA SER A 119 22.28 3.68 3.75
C SER A 119 23.34 2.61 3.98
N HIS A 120 23.68 1.81 2.96
CA HIS A 120 24.50 0.60 3.10
C HIS A 120 23.99 -0.37 4.18
N ALA A 121 22.68 -0.31 4.51
CA ALA A 121 22.06 -1.09 5.59
C ALA A 121 21.87 -2.57 5.25
N ILE A 122 22.08 -2.96 3.99
CA ILE A 122 21.89 -4.34 3.52
C ILE A 122 22.70 -5.33 4.38
N ALA A 123 23.96 -5.03 4.67
CA ALA A 123 24.80 -5.92 5.47
C ALA A 123 24.29 -6.06 6.92
N GLY A 124 23.85 -4.96 7.54
CA GLY A 124 23.37 -4.96 8.92
C GLY A 124 21.98 -5.59 9.11
N LEU A 125 21.07 -5.38 8.16
CA LEU A 125 19.69 -5.86 8.26
C LEU A 125 19.46 -7.21 7.60
N VAL A 126 20.11 -7.48 6.47
CA VAL A 126 19.92 -8.71 5.68
C VAL A 126 21.02 -9.72 6.00
N GLY A 127 22.21 -9.29 6.41
CA GLY A 127 23.31 -10.18 6.77
C GLY A 127 22.94 -11.24 7.81
N PRO A 128 22.31 -10.89 8.94
CA PRO A 128 21.85 -11.86 9.93
C PRO A 128 20.81 -12.85 9.39
N LEU A 129 19.90 -12.39 8.52
CA LEU A 129 18.85 -13.22 7.89
C LEU A 129 19.43 -14.18 6.84
N ALA A 130 20.47 -13.73 6.13
CA ALA A 130 21.16 -14.53 5.12
C ALA A 130 22.17 -15.51 5.73
N ALA A 131 22.76 -15.21 6.90
CA ALA A 131 23.71 -16.09 7.58
C ALA A 131 23.07 -17.39 8.09
N SER A 132 21.78 -17.38 8.41
CA SER A 132 20.99 -18.58 8.75
C SER A 132 20.66 -19.49 7.56
N ALA A 133 20.93 -19.05 6.32
CA ALA A 133 20.73 -19.82 5.11
C ALA A 133 22.09 -20.11 4.46
N ASP A 134 22.65 -21.29 4.74
CA ASP A 134 23.97 -21.78 4.33
C ASP A 134 24.72 -21.00 3.23
N GLY A 135 25.86 -20.43 3.62
CA GLY A 135 27.07 -20.30 2.82
C GLY A 135 26.98 -19.68 1.41
N THR A 136 27.29 -18.38 1.32
CA THR A 136 28.05 -17.78 0.20
C THR A 136 27.48 -17.83 -1.23
N ARG A 137 26.21 -17.44 -1.47
CA ARG A 137 25.79 -17.04 -2.84
C ARG A 137 25.11 -15.66 -2.85
N ARG A 138 25.33 -14.88 -3.91
CA ARG A 138 24.67 -13.56 -4.12
C ARG A 138 23.15 -13.69 -4.37
N ALA A 139 22.71 -14.82 -4.91
CA ALA A 139 21.31 -15.10 -5.21
C ALA A 139 20.37 -15.09 -3.98
N PRO A 140 20.71 -15.73 -2.84
CA PRO A 140 19.88 -15.66 -1.64
C PRO A 140 19.79 -14.23 -1.05
N LEU A 141 20.83 -13.40 -1.19
CA LEU A 141 20.80 -12.03 -0.65
C LEU A 141 19.81 -11.13 -1.42
N ALA A 142 19.78 -11.21 -2.75
CA ALA A 142 18.80 -10.49 -3.56
C ALA A 142 17.37 -10.94 -3.23
N LEU A 143 17.16 -12.24 -2.98
CA LEU A 143 15.87 -12.79 -2.56
C LEU A 143 15.43 -12.22 -1.21
N TRP A 144 16.34 -12.14 -0.24
CA TRP A 144 16.04 -11.56 1.07
C TRP A 144 15.75 -10.06 1.00
N VAL A 145 16.50 -9.30 0.21
CA VAL A 145 16.22 -7.87 -0.03
C VAL A 145 14.84 -7.70 -0.68
N ALA A 146 14.54 -8.49 -1.71
CA ALA A 146 13.24 -8.46 -2.37
C ALA A 146 12.11 -8.86 -1.42
N GLY A 147 12.31 -9.89 -0.60
CA GLY A 147 11.36 -10.34 0.41
C GLY A 147 11.10 -9.29 1.48
N LEU A 148 12.15 -8.62 1.97
CA LEU A 148 12.03 -7.55 2.97
C LEU A 148 11.34 -6.32 2.38
N ALA A 149 11.67 -5.93 1.15
CA ALA A 149 11.00 -4.84 0.45
C ALA A 149 9.53 -5.13 0.17
N ALA A 150 9.21 -6.37 -0.22
CA ALA A 150 7.84 -6.82 -0.39
C ALA A 150 7.08 -6.81 0.95
N ALA A 151 7.67 -7.35 2.01
CA ALA A 151 7.07 -7.35 3.35
C ALA A 151 6.82 -5.93 3.84
N PHE A 152 7.80 -5.03 3.68
CA PHE A 152 7.66 -3.61 4.02
C PHE A 152 6.53 -2.95 3.23
N GLY A 153 6.53 -3.09 1.89
CA GLY A 153 5.52 -2.49 1.03
C GLY A 153 4.11 -3.03 1.28
N VAL A 154 3.96 -4.32 1.55
CA VAL A 154 2.68 -4.94 1.89
C VAL A 154 2.20 -4.43 3.26
N ALA A 155 3.06 -4.49 4.27
CA ALA A 155 2.73 -4.06 5.63
C ALA A 155 2.37 -2.57 5.68
N SER A 156 3.04 -1.72 4.89
CA SER A 156 2.74 -0.28 4.84
C SER A 156 1.42 0.06 4.15
N SER A 157 0.86 -0.86 3.34
CA SER A 157 -0.14 -0.51 2.32
C SER A 157 -1.42 -1.35 2.35
N ALA A 158 -1.42 -2.55 2.92
CA ALA A 158 -2.55 -3.48 2.86
C ALA A 158 -3.80 -2.92 3.58
N HIS A 159 -3.67 -2.55 4.85
CA HIS A 159 -4.76 -1.92 5.60
C HIS A 159 -5.12 -0.55 4.99
N ALA A 160 -4.09 0.19 4.56
CA ALA A 160 -4.23 1.53 4.01
C ALA A 160 -5.17 1.56 2.80
N SER A 161 -4.97 0.64 1.87
CA SER A 161 -5.70 0.60 0.62
C SER A 161 -7.17 0.22 0.80
N ILE A 162 -7.46 -0.70 1.73
CA ILE A 162 -8.82 -1.11 2.07
C ILE A 162 -9.56 0.06 2.72
N VAL A 163 -8.97 0.66 3.76
CA VAL A 163 -9.62 1.74 4.52
C VAL A 163 -9.74 3.01 3.68
N HIS A 164 -8.77 3.34 2.82
CA HIS A 164 -8.90 4.45 1.86
C HIS A 164 -10.10 4.25 0.92
N ALA A 165 -10.24 3.05 0.35
CA ALA A 165 -11.37 2.74 -0.54
C ALA A 165 -12.73 2.87 0.17
N TRP A 166 -12.79 2.57 1.47
CA TRP A 166 -13.99 2.71 2.28
C TRP A 166 -14.32 4.15 2.66
N LEU A 167 -13.30 4.94 3.02
CA LEU A 167 -13.46 6.32 3.47
C LEU A 167 -13.72 7.29 2.31
N ALA A 168 -13.06 7.06 1.17
CA ALA A 168 -13.01 8.06 0.11
C ALA A 168 -14.11 7.90 -0.93
N PHE A 169 -14.79 6.74 -0.98
CA PHE A 169 -15.84 6.46 -1.96
C PHE A 169 -17.18 6.14 -1.31
N ASP A 170 -18.24 6.66 -1.95
CA ASP A 170 -19.64 6.32 -1.73
C ASP A 170 -20.17 5.45 -2.89
N ASP A 171 -21.19 4.65 -2.58
CA ASP A 171 -21.86 3.75 -3.54
C ASP A 171 -22.95 4.49 -4.36
#